data_AF-A0AB73TKL3-F1
#
_entry.id   AF-A0AB73TKL3-F1
#
_cell.length_a   1.000
_cell.length_b   1.000
_cell.length_c   1.000
_cell.angle_alpha   90.00
_cell.angle_beta   90.00
_cell.angle_gamma   90.00
#
_symmetry.space_group_name_H-M   'P 1'
#
loop_
_entity.id
_entity.type
_entity.pdbx_description
1 polymer ?
#
loop_
_entity_poly.entity_id
_entity_poly.type
_entity_poly.pdbx_seq_one_letter_code
_entity_poly.pdbx_strand_id
1 'polypeptide(L)'
;MQKKEIAVFIDQITRERATGDLLIVGWAIDEVTKEIPTIKVEKENVIAEATHVVRLDINHLYNLDVKTQSGFKIRLSGKMRGKAILDFQTAKHQNGIAVKLNGKYPYDDGIESSWERKKRLLKKGINYARTHGVKK
;
A
#
# COMPACT_ATOMS: atom_id res chain seq x y z
N MET A 1 -17.03 -7.22 20.90
CA MET A 1 -15.92 -7.09 19.92
C MET A 1 -14.71 -6.62 20.70
N GLN A 2 -13.69 -7.48 20.91
CA GLN A 2 -12.47 -7.06 21.61
C GLN A 2 -11.81 -5.95 20.79
N LYS A 3 -11.70 -4.74 21.36
CA LYS A 3 -10.94 -3.66 20.74
C LYS A 3 -9.49 -4.12 20.66
N LYS A 4 -8.95 -4.27 19.46
CA LYS A 4 -7.50 -4.33 19.28
C LYS A 4 -6.96 -2.97 19.70
N GLU A 5 -5.95 -2.94 20.56
CA GLU A 5 -5.43 -1.68 21.09
C GLU A 5 -4.78 -0.84 19.98
N ILE A 6 -4.13 -1.49 19.02
CA ILE A 6 -3.64 -0.86 17.79
C ILE A 6 -4.59 -1.18 16.63
N ALA A 7 -5.25 -0.15 16.11
CA ALA A 7 -6.00 -0.20 14.86
C ALA A 7 -5.03 -0.10 13.68
N VAL A 8 -5.09 -1.07 12.79
CA VAL A 8 -4.27 -1.12 11.57
C VAL A 8 -5.16 -1.47 10.40
N PHE A 9 -5.02 -0.72 9.32
CA PHE A 9 -5.74 -0.96 8.08
C PHE A 9 -4.80 -0.83 6.89
N ILE A 10 -4.91 -1.78 5.95
CA ILE A 10 -4.14 -1.78 4.71
C ILE A 10 -5.10 -1.35 3.60
N ASP A 11 -4.86 -0.17 3.03
CA ASP A 11 -5.65 0.36 1.92
C ASP A 11 -5.35 -0.40 0.64
N GLN A 12 -4.06 -0.64 0.39
CA GLN A 12 -3.61 -1.19 -0.88
C GLN A 12 -2.32 -2.00 -0.71
N ILE A 13 -2.24 -3.09 -1.47
CA ILE A 13 -1.01 -3.84 -1.67
C ILE A 13 -0.79 -3.96 -3.17
N THR A 14 0.33 -3.46 -3.66
CA THR A 14 0.74 -3.54 -5.06
C THR A 14 2.11 -4.19 -5.22
N ARG A 15 2.44 -4.51 -6.47
CA ARG A 15 3.75 -4.99 -6.85
C ARG A 15 4.37 -4.07 -7.89
N GLU A 16 5.64 -3.71 -7.71
CA GLU A 16 6.38 -2.98 -8.72
C GLU A 16 6.80 -3.93 -9.85
N ARG A 17 6.50 -3.56 -11.11
CA ARG A 17 6.74 -4.44 -12.26
C ARG A 17 8.22 -4.61 -12.60
N ALA A 18 9.03 -3.58 -12.37
CA ALA A 18 10.45 -3.57 -12.72
C ALA A 18 11.30 -4.39 -11.72
N THR A 19 11.05 -4.21 -10.43
CA THR A 19 11.85 -4.80 -9.33
C THR A 19 11.20 -6.06 -8.75
N GLY A 20 9.87 -6.18 -8.86
CA GLY A 20 9.11 -7.21 -8.17
C GLY A 20 8.82 -6.88 -6.70
N ASP A 21 9.18 -5.68 -6.26
CA ASP A 21 9.00 -5.22 -4.90
C ASP A 21 7.52 -5.12 -4.54
N LEU A 22 7.19 -5.36 -3.27
CA LEU A 22 5.83 -5.23 -2.77
C LEU A 22 5.69 -3.89 -2.07
N LEU A 23 4.73 -3.08 -2.49
CA LEU A 23 4.39 -1.84 -1.84
C LEU A 23 3.08 -2.02 -1.07
N ILE A 24 3.12 -1.71 0.22
CA ILE A 24 1.99 -1.81 1.14
C ILE A 24 1.69 -0.41 1.63
N VAL A 25 0.46 0.05 1.44
CA VAL A 25 0.00 1.37 1.86
C VAL A 25 -1.18 1.19 2.81
N GLY A 26 -1.16 1.95 3.89
CA GLY A 26 -2.19 1.87 4.91
C GLY A 26 -2.05 2.94 5.97
N TRP A 27 -2.72 2.72 7.09
CA TRP A 27 -2.62 3.54 8.29
C TRP A 27 -2.68 2.68 9.55
N ALA A 28 -2.06 3.17 10.62
CA ALA A 28 -1.99 2.49 11.90
C ALA A 28 -1.96 3.50 13.05
N ILE A 29 -2.79 3.28 14.07
CA ILE A 29 -2.90 4.12 15.26
C ILE A 29 -3.19 3.24 16.48
N ASP A 30 -2.57 3.56 17.61
CA ASP A 30 -3.00 3.06 18.91
C ASP A 30 -4.23 3.85 19.39
N GLU A 31 -5.39 3.20 19.45
CA GLU A 31 -6.65 3.90 19.78
C GLU A 31 -6.69 4.40 21.22
N VAL A 32 -5.91 3.77 22.11
CA VAL A 32 -5.88 4.03 23.55
C VAL A 32 -4.90 5.16 23.85
N THR A 33 -3.67 5.06 23.37
CA THR A 33 -2.61 6.04 23.66
C THR A 33 -2.56 7.19 22.66
N LYS A 34 -3.23 7.04 21.49
CA LYS A 34 -3.14 7.97 20.36
C LYS A 34 -1.74 8.09 19.76
N GLU A 35 -0.86 7.14 20.06
CA GLU A 35 0.48 7.09 19.52
C GLU A 35 0.51 6.43 18.14
N ILE A 36 1.51 6.83 17.33
CA ILE A 36 1.78 6.20 16.04
C ILE A 36 2.72 5.02 16.27
N PRO A 37 2.31 3.78 15.93
CA PRO A 37 3.15 2.61 16.14
C PRO A 37 4.36 2.62 15.21
N THR A 38 5.49 2.18 15.75
CA THR A 38 6.67 1.84 14.95
C THR A 38 6.40 0.55 14.16
N ILE A 39 6.92 0.49 12.94
CA ILE A 39 6.68 -0.64 12.02
C ILE A 39 7.96 -1.44 11.88
N LYS A 40 7.91 -2.72 12.26
CA LYS A 40 8.98 -3.69 12.03
C LYS A 40 8.47 -4.78 11.10
N VAL A 41 9.36 -5.30 10.26
CA VAL A 41 9.02 -6.40 9.35
C VAL A 41 9.87 -7.61 9.70
N GLU A 42 9.22 -8.66 10.18
CA GLU A 42 9.89 -9.88 10.59
C GLU A 42 9.93 -10.87 9.43
N LYS A 43 11.01 -10.83 8.64
CA LYS A 43 11.30 -11.85 7.64
C LYS A 43 12.77 -11.87 7.23
N GLU A 44 13.39 -13.05 7.32
CA GLU A 44 14.74 -13.26 6.80
C GLU A 44 14.82 -13.05 5.28
N ASN A 45 15.90 -12.40 4.83
CA ASN A 45 16.19 -12.12 3.41
C ASN A 45 15.14 -11.25 2.69
N VAL A 46 14.36 -10.47 3.44
CA VAL A 46 13.51 -9.40 2.92
C VAL A 46 14.01 -8.09 3.51
N ILE A 47 14.27 -7.12 2.64
CA ILE A 47 14.61 -5.76 3.04
C ILE A 47 13.30 -5.00 3.13
N ALA A 48 13.08 -4.32 4.24
CA ALA A 48 11.89 -3.53 4.49
C ALA A 48 12.24 -2.06 4.72
N GLU A 49 11.65 -1.19 3.92
CA GLU A 49 11.72 0.26 4.10
C GLU A 49 10.32 0.75 4.48
N ALA A 50 10.16 1.18 5.72
CA ALA A 50 8.91 1.76 6.22
C ALA A 50 9.04 3.28 6.27
N THR A 51 8.08 3.99 5.67
CA THR A 51 8.00 5.45 5.70
C THR A 51 6.61 5.86 6.20
N HIS A 52 6.58 6.71 7.22
CA HIS A 52 5.35 7.28 7.73
C HIS A 52 4.89 8.46 6.85
N VAL A 53 3.58 8.58 6.64
CA VAL A 53 2.97 9.63 5.82
C VAL A 53 1.76 10.23 6.54
N VAL A 54 1.44 11.49 6.24
CA VAL A 54 0.26 12.16 6.81
C VAL A 54 -1.00 11.65 6.13
N ARG A 55 -2.02 11.33 6.93
CA ARG A 55 -3.38 10.97 6.48
C ARG A 55 -4.40 11.85 7.20
N LEU A 56 -4.84 12.91 6.52
CA LEU A 56 -5.71 13.94 7.10
C LEU A 56 -7.08 13.41 7.48
N ASP A 57 -7.64 12.53 6.67
CA ASP A 57 -8.90 11.84 6.91
C ASP A 57 -8.85 11.01 8.21
N ILE A 58 -7.76 10.27 8.41
CA ILE A 58 -7.55 9.45 9.60
C ILE A 58 -7.23 10.32 10.82
N ASN A 59 -6.41 11.36 10.66
CA ASN A 59 -6.12 12.30 11.75
C ASN A 59 -7.41 12.97 12.25
N HIS A 60 -8.30 13.36 11.34
CA HIS A 60 -9.59 13.93 11.71
C HIS A 60 -10.48 12.90 12.43
N LEU A 61 -10.56 11.67 11.91
CA LEU A 61 -11.34 10.58 12.51
C LEU A 61 -10.94 10.28 13.96
N TYR A 62 -9.64 10.34 14.26
CA TYR A 62 -9.09 10.00 15.57
C TYR A 62 -8.72 11.22 16.43
N ASN A 63 -9.06 12.43 15.98
CA ASN A 63 -8.77 13.71 16.64
C ASN A 63 -7.27 13.91 16.95
N LEU A 64 -6.42 13.62 15.97
CA LEU A 64 -4.96 13.80 16.03
C LEU A 64 -4.55 15.15 15.43
N ASP A 65 -3.31 15.56 15.66
CA ASP A 65 -2.74 16.74 15.01
C ASP A 65 -2.68 16.56 13.48
N VAL A 66 -2.88 17.66 12.76
CA VAL A 66 -2.93 17.66 11.29
C VAL A 66 -1.63 17.16 10.67
N LYS A 67 -0.49 17.35 11.35
CA LYS A 67 0.84 16.94 10.88
C LYS A 67 1.21 15.52 11.33
N THR A 68 0.37 14.86 12.11
CA THR A 68 0.64 13.49 12.57
C THR A 68 0.71 12.53 11.39
N GLN A 69 1.77 11.73 11.34
CA GLN A 69 2.03 10.77 10.26
C GLN A 69 1.36 9.41 10.56
N SER A 70 0.02 9.40 10.58
CA SER A 70 -0.79 8.20 10.88
C SER A 70 -0.84 7.16 9.76
N GLY A 71 -0.46 7.54 8.54
CA GLY A 71 -0.31 6.64 7.40
C GLY A 71 1.08 6.02 7.34
N PHE A 72 1.19 4.94 6.56
CA PHE A 72 2.46 4.32 6.25
C PHE A 72 2.55 3.84 4.80
N LYS A 73 3.79 3.76 4.31
CA LYS A 73 4.18 3.07 3.09
C LYS A 73 5.31 2.12 3.44
N ILE A 74 5.15 0.85 3.15
CA ILE A 74 6.17 -0.18 3.39
C ILE A 74 6.56 -0.76 2.03
N ARG A 75 7.83 -0.63 1.68
CA ARG A 75 8.42 -1.29 0.53
C ARG A 75 9.15 -2.54 1.00
N LEU A 76 8.78 -3.69 0.45
CA LEU A 76 9.44 -4.97 0.70
C LEU A 76 10.17 -5.43 -0.56
N SER A 77 11.47 -5.66 -0.44
CA SER A 77 12.35 -6.08 -1.53
C SER A 77 13.10 -7.36 -1.16
N GLY A 78 13.60 -8.09 -2.15
CA GLY A 78 14.40 -9.31 -1.95
C GLY A 78 13.63 -10.61 -2.17
N LYS A 79 13.77 -11.60 -1.29
CA LYS A 79 13.22 -12.95 -1.51
C LYS A 79 11.71 -13.01 -1.16
N MET A 80 10.87 -12.71 -2.15
CA MET A 80 9.41 -12.62 -2.00
C MET A 80 8.68 -13.97 -1.93
N ARG A 81 9.01 -14.82 -0.93
CA ARG A 81 8.38 -16.13 -0.72
C ARG A 81 7.73 -16.25 0.67
N GLY A 82 6.55 -16.86 0.71
CA GLY A 82 5.82 -17.13 1.95
C GLY A 82 5.10 -15.89 2.49
N LYS A 83 5.10 -15.74 3.81
CA LYS A 83 4.50 -14.60 4.51
C LYS A 83 5.58 -13.80 5.25
N ALA A 84 5.38 -12.49 5.34
CA ALA A 84 6.07 -11.61 6.29
C ALA A 84 5.06 -11.10 7.32
N ILE A 85 5.53 -10.85 8.54
CA ILE A 85 4.72 -10.22 9.59
C ILE A 85 5.10 -8.75 9.64
N LEU A 86 4.12 -7.89 9.40
CA LEU A 86 4.20 -6.47 9.69
C LEU A 86 3.83 -6.28 11.15
N ASP A 87 4.79 -5.95 11.97
CA ASP A 87 4.62 -5.80 13.40
C ASP A 87 4.55 -4.33 13.77
N PHE A 88 3.42 -3.92 14.33
CA PHE A 88 3.13 -2.55 14.74
C PHE A 88 3.26 -2.47 16.26
N GLN A 89 4.25 -1.71 16.74
CA GLN A 89 4.60 -1.63 18.17
C GLN A 89 4.51 -0.19 18.69
N THR A 90 3.81 0.01 19.81
CA THR A 90 3.93 1.19 20.70
C THR A 90 4.64 0.79 21.99
N ALA A 91 4.76 1.72 22.94
CA ALA A 91 5.37 1.42 24.23
C ALA A 91 4.57 0.39 25.07
N LYS A 92 3.26 0.25 24.79
CA LYS A 92 2.34 -0.55 25.61
C LYS A 92 1.63 -1.65 24.84
N HIS A 93 1.51 -1.52 23.52
CA HIS A 93 0.70 -2.40 22.70
C HIS A 93 1.46 -2.87 21.47
N GLN A 94 1.03 -4.01 20.94
CA GLN A 94 1.62 -4.63 19.76
C GLN A 94 0.51 -5.28 18.92
N ASN A 95 0.60 -5.18 17.60
CA ASN A 95 -0.31 -5.86 16.68
C ASN A 95 0.43 -6.29 15.41
N GLY A 96 0.38 -7.58 15.10
CA GLY A 96 1.02 -8.17 13.93
C GLY A 96 0.02 -8.47 12.80
N ILE A 97 0.32 -8.02 11.58
CA ILE A 97 -0.42 -8.40 10.37
C ILE A 97 0.45 -9.25 9.46
N ALA A 98 -0.02 -10.46 9.16
CA ALA A 98 0.63 -11.33 8.19
C ALA A 98 0.26 -10.94 6.75
N VAL A 99 1.27 -10.62 5.93
CA VAL A 99 1.13 -10.32 4.51
C VAL A 99 1.77 -11.43 3.68
N LYS A 100 1.05 -11.96 2.68
CA LYS A 100 1.60 -12.95 1.75
C LYS A 100 2.55 -12.22 0.80
N LEU A 101 3.82 -12.60 0.74
CA LEU A 101 4.80 -11.96 -0.13
C LEU A 101 4.63 -12.38 -1.59
N ASN A 102 4.18 -13.60 -1.83
CA ASN A 102 3.95 -14.18 -3.15
C ASN A 102 2.48 -14.09 -3.62
N GLY A 103 1.69 -13.19 -3.02
CA GLY A 103 0.31 -12.97 -3.45
C GLY A 103 0.21 -12.42 -4.88
N LYS A 104 -0.93 -12.69 -5.53
CA LYS A 104 -1.28 -12.07 -6.82
C LYS A 104 -1.78 -10.65 -6.59
N TYR A 105 -0.87 -9.73 -6.35
CA TYR A 105 -1.20 -8.31 -6.18
C TYR A 105 -1.20 -7.58 -7.52
N PRO A 106 -2.06 -6.55 -7.69
CA PRO A 106 -2.03 -5.71 -8.87
C PRO A 106 -0.67 -5.00 -8.97
N TYR A 107 -0.24 -4.73 -10.21
CA TYR A 107 0.98 -3.96 -10.43
C TYR A 107 0.73 -2.48 -10.13
N ASP A 108 1.68 -1.83 -9.46
CA ASP A 108 1.68 -0.37 -9.34
C ASP A 108 2.21 0.21 -10.65
N ASP A 109 1.30 0.53 -11.56
CA ASP A 109 1.64 1.18 -12.82
C ASP A 109 1.86 2.68 -12.54
N GLY A 110 2.90 3.01 -11.77
CA GLY A 110 3.36 4.38 -11.61
C GLY A 110 3.58 4.99 -13.01
N ILE A 111 2.64 5.85 -13.43
CA ILE A 111 2.48 6.39 -14.78
C ILE A 111 2.49 5.27 -15.85
N GLU A 112 1.28 4.81 -16.21
CA GLU A 112 0.92 4.02 -17.41
C GLU A 112 2.12 3.75 -18.34
N SER A 113 2.62 2.51 -18.35
CA SER A 113 3.72 2.15 -19.26
C SER A 113 3.35 2.59 -20.68
N SER A 114 4.30 3.20 -21.41
CA SER A 114 4.03 3.73 -22.77
C SER A 114 3.33 2.73 -23.69
N TRP A 115 3.54 1.43 -23.44
CA TRP A 115 2.91 0.33 -24.16
C TRP A 115 1.42 0.15 -23.85
N GLU A 116 1.03 0.17 -22.57
CA GLU A 116 -0.38 0.07 -22.16
C GLU A 116 -1.18 1.31 -22.59
N ARG A 117 -0.56 2.50 -22.51
CA ARG A 117 -1.13 3.74 -23.06
C ARG A 117 -1.32 3.67 -24.58
N LYS A 118 -0.32 3.17 -25.32
CA LYS A 118 -0.43 2.93 -26.78
C LYS A 118 -1.55 1.94 -27.11
N LYS A 119 -1.67 0.84 -26.37
CA LYS A 119 -2.73 -0.17 -26.57
C LYS A 119 -4.13 0.40 -26.31
N ARG A 120 -4.28 1.25 -25.29
CA ARG A 120 -5.54 1.96 -24.98
C ARG A 120 -5.91 2.97 -26.07
N LEU A 121 -4.95 3.75 -26.56
CA LEU A 121 -5.17 4.71 -27.65
C LEU A 121 -5.52 4.01 -28.97
N LEU A 122 -4.86 2.89 -29.30
CA LEU A 122 -5.20 2.05 -30.46
C LEU A 122 -6.63 1.53 -30.36
N LYS A 123 -7.05 0.98 -29.20
CA LYS A 123 -8.44 0.53 -29.01
C LYS A 123 -9.44 1.66 -29.15
N LYS A 124 -9.14 2.86 -28.65
CA LYS A 124 -10.00 4.04 -28.81
C LYS A 124 -10.09 4.47 -30.28
N GLY A 125 -8.98 4.49 -31.01
CA GLY A 125 -8.93 4.81 -32.44
C GLY A 125 -9.72 3.81 -33.30
N ILE A 126 -9.59 2.51 -33.01
CA ILE A 126 -10.34 1.45 -33.70
C ILE A 126 -11.85 1.58 -33.42
N ASN A 127 -12.25 1.80 -32.17
CA ASN A 127 -13.66 2.00 -31.83
C ASN A 127 -14.24 3.29 -32.44
N TYR A 128 -13.44 4.37 -32.51
CA TYR A 128 -13.87 5.61 -33.16
C TYR A 128 -14.05 5.43 -34.67
N ALA A 129 -13.10 4.77 -35.35
CA ALA A 129 -13.24 4.43 -36.77
C ALA A 129 -14.45 3.52 -37.05
N ARG A 130 -14.75 2.58 -36.13
CA ARG A 130 -15.90 1.68 -36.23
C ARG A 130 -17.24 2.36 -35.99
N THR A 131 -17.29 3.39 -35.15
CA THR A 131 -18.54 4.08 -34.78
C THR A 131 -18.82 5.31 -35.63
N HIS A 132 -17.78 6.00 -36.12
CA HIS A 132 -17.91 7.28 -36.82
C HIS A 132 -17.37 7.27 -38.25
N GLY A 133 -16.87 6.12 -38.74
CA GLY A 133 -16.49 5.85 -40.13
C GLY A 133 -15.78 7.02 -40.79
N VAL A 134 -14.44 7.07 -40.71
CA VAL A 134 -13.55 8.13 -41.24
C VAL A 134 -14.24 8.90 -42.36
N LYS A 135 -14.86 10.04 -42.01
CA LYS A 135 -15.44 10.94 -43.00
C LYS A 135 -14.27 11.40 -43.86
N LYS A 136 -14.35 10.99 -45.13
CA LYS A 136 -13.43 11.32 -46.21
C LYS A 136 -13.27 12.83 -46.35
#